data_AF-A0A1F8LUI4-F1
#
_entry.id   AF-A0A1F8LUI4-F1
#
_cell.length_a   1.000
_cell.length_b   1.000
_cell.length_c   1.000
_cell.angle_alpha   90.00
_cell.angle_beta   90.00
_cell.angle_gamma   90.00
#
_symmetry.space_group_name_H-M   'P 1'
#
loop_
_entity.id
_entity.type
_entity.pdbx_description
1 polymer ?
#
loop_
_entity_poly.entity_id
_entity_poly.type
_entity_poly.pdbx_seq_one_letter_code
_entity_poly.pdbx_strand_id
1 'polypeptide(L)' 'MITEQEAIKRAQEHLTQEKHSLEGRKVAITLHRHMYIVDFLPPEGMRGGEFTVLVNANNGEIMNKYIWR' A
#
# COMPACT_ATOMS: atom_id res chain seq x y z
N MET A 1 -14.83 -9.43 -5.44
CA MET A 1 -14.16 -8.23 -4.89
C MET A 1 -13.37 -8.69 -3.68
N ILE A 2 -12.08 -8.36 -3.62
CA ILE A 2 -11.21 -8.71 -2.49
C ILE A 2 -11.50 -7.79 -1.29
N THR A 3 -11.06 -8.18 -0.11
CA THR A 3 -11.24 -7.38 1.11
C THR A 3 -10.16 -6.31 1.26
N GLU A 4 -10.39 -5.33 2.12
CA GLU A 4 -9.37 -4.33 2.51
C GLU A 4 -8.10 -5.00 3.07
N GLN A 5 -8.25 -5.99 3.95
CA GLN A 5 -7.12 -6.73 4.52
C GLN A 5 -6.33 -7.47 3.44
N GLU A 6 -7.00 -8.03 2.45
CA GLU A 6 -6.34 -8.72 1.34
C GLU A 6 -5.61 -7.75 0.41
N ALA A 7 -6.19 -6.56 0.16
CA ALA A 7 -5.54 -5.50 -0.59
C ALA A 7 -4.28 -4.98 0.13
N ILE A 8 -4.37 -4.76 1.45
CA ILE A 8 -3.21 -4.38 2.28
C ILE A 8 -2.13 -5.45 2.20
N LYS A 9 -2.49 -6.73 2.35
CA LYS A 9 -1.54 -7.84 2.29
C LYS A 9 -0.82 -7.90 0.93
N ARG A 10 -1.56 -7.78 -0.17
CA ARG A 10 -0.99 -7.74 -1.54
C ARG A 10 -0.02 -6.56 -1.71
N ALA A 11 -0.39 -5.38 -1.20
CA ALA A 11 0.47 -4.20 -1.26
C ALA A 11 1.74 -4.34 -0.39
N GLN A 12 1.62 -4.94 0.80
CA GLN A 12 2.76 -5.24 1.68
C GLN A 12 3.74 -6.23 1.04
N GLU A 13 3.23 -7.32 0.47
CA GLU A 13 4.02 -8.31 -0.24
C GLU A 13 4.77 -7.68 -1.42
N HIS A 14 4.10 -6.84 -2.20
CA HIS A 14 4.70 -6.13 -3.34
C HIS A 14 5.87 -5.23 -2.90
N LEU A 15 5.66 -4.36 -1.91
CA LEU A 15 6.71 -3.46 -1.40
C LEU A 15 7.88 -4.23 -0.76
N THR A 16 7.59 -5.36 -0.09
CA THR A 16 8.61 -6.21 0.54
C THR A 16 9.48 -6.91 -0.52
N GLN A 17 8.88 -7.40 -1.61
CA GLN A 17 9.61 -7.97 -2.76
C GLN A 17 10.56 -6.95 -3.40
N GLU A 18 10.18 -5.67 -3.39
CA GLU A 18 10.98 -4.56 -3.90
C GLU A 18 11.98 -4.01 -2.88
N LYS A 19 12.17 -4.69 -1.74
CA LYS A 19 13.12 -4.36 -0.68
C LYS A 19 12.82 -3.04 0.04
N HIS A 20 11.57 -2.60 0.07
CA HIS A 20 11.14 -1.47 0.90
C HIS A 20 10.90 -1.92 2.34
N SER A 21 11.40 -1.15 3.31
CA SER A 21 11.10 -1.39 4.73
C SER A 21 9.73 -0.83 5.09
N LEU A 22 8.88 -1.70 5.64
CA LEU A 22 7.54 -1.38 6.12
C LEU A 22 7.45 -1.33 7.65
N GLU A 23 8.57 -1.54 8.35
CA GLU A 23 8.59 -1.60 9.81
C GLU A 23 8.18 -0.26 10.44
N GLY A 24 7.26 -0.29 11.40
CA GLY A 24 6.76 0.89 12.09
C GLY A 24 5.88 1.82 11.25
N ARG A 25 5.56 1.45 10.01
CA ARG A 25 4.71 2.28 9.13
C ARG A 25 3.24 2.14 9.47
N LYS A 26 2.52 3.26 9.43
CA LYS A 26 1.05 3.27 9.52
C LYS A 26 0.47 2.99 8.15
N VAL A 27 -0.57 2.16 8.11
CA VAL A 27 -1.27 1.82 6.86
C VAL A 27 -2.63 2.52 6.85
N ALA A 28 -2.91 3.27 5.79
CA ALA A 28 -4.24 3.77 5.48
C ALA A 28 -4.74 3.10 4.20
N ILE A 29 -6.04 2.85 4.11
CA ILE A 29 -6.67 2.26 2.93
C ILE A 29 -7.94 3.02 2.59
N THR A 30 -8.15 3.28 1.30
CA THR A 30 -9.38 3.88 0.79
C THR A 30 -9.85 3.11 -0.45
N LEU A 31 -11.14 2.78 -0.50
CA LEU A 31 -11.77 2.22 -1.70
C LEU A 31 -12.28 3.35 -2.60
N HIS A 32 -11.76 3.41 -3.84
CA HIS A 32 -12.25 4.29 -4.88
C HIS A 32 -12.71 3.49 -6.10
N ARG A 33 -14.04 3.39 -6.29
CA ARG A 33 -14.68 2.57 -7.33
C ARG A 33 -14.26 1.09 -7.26
N HIS A 34 -13.35 0.66 -8.12
CA HIS A 34 -12.85 -0.71 -8.23
C HIS A 34 -11.38 -0.81 -7.85
N MET A 35 -10.89 0.10 -7.00
CA MET A 35 -9.48 0.21 -6.67
C MET A 35 -9.33 0.54 -5.19
N TYR A 36 -8.52 -0.25 -4.51
CA TYR A 36 -8.00 0.07 -3.19
C TYR A 36 -6.73 0.90 -3.36
N ILE A 37 -6.71 2.06 -2.69
CA ILE A 37 -5.54 2.91 -2.55
C ILE A 37 -4.98 2.61 -1.17
N VAL A 38 -3.76 2.06 -1.11
CA VAL A 38 -3.10 1.64 0.13
C VAL A 38 -1.88 2.51 0.38
N ASP A 39 -1.93 3.34 1.41
CA ASP A 39 -0.87 4.28 1.77
C ASP A 39 -0.09 3.77 2.98
N PHE A 40 1.23 3.75 2.86
CA PHE A 40 2.18 3.38 3.91
C PHE A 40 2.93 4.62 4.36
N LEU A 41 2.41 5.26 5.39
CA LEU A 41 2.94 6.49 5.97
C LEU A 41 4.22 6.21 6.76
N PRO A 42 5.19 7.13 6.77
CA PRO A 42 6.38 6.99 7.59
C PRO A 42 6.01 6.88 9.09
N PRO A 43 6.86 6.24 9.91
CA PRO A 43 6.70 6.24 11.35
C PRO A 43 6.70 7.67 11.90
N GLU A 44 5.94 7.93 12.97
CA GLU A 44 5.88 9.26 13.58
C GLU A 44 7.27 9.74 14.01
N GLY A 45 7.61 10.98 13.63
CA GLY A 45 8.90 11.58 13.92
C GLY A 45 10.05 11.12 13.02
N MET A 46 9.82 10.22 12.06
CA MET A 46 10.82 9.84 11.07
C MET A 46 10.61 10.59 9.75
N ARG A 47 11.71 11.11 9.17
CA ARG A 47 11.74 11.47 7.76
C ARG A 47 11.88 10.19 6.95
N GLY A 48 10.79 9.75 6.33
CA GLY A 48 10.77 8.59 5.46
C GLY A 48 9.78 8.82 4.34
N GLY A 49 10.08 8.28 3.17
CA GLY A 49 9.20 8.43 2.02
C GLY A 49 7.87 7.72 2.22
N GLU A 50 6.77 8.28 1.73
CA GLU A 50 5.44 7.67 1.71
C GLU A 50 5.29 6.74 0.50
N PHE A 51 4.69 5.57 0.70
CA PHE A 51 4.40 4.64 -0.39
C PHE A 51 2.89 4.53 -0.60
N THR A 52 2.44 4.76 -1.82
CA THR A 52 1.04 4.51 -2.21
C THR A 52 1.01 3.36 -3.19
N VAL A 53 0.20 2.34 -2.94
CA VAL A 53 0.01 1.19 -3.83
C VAL A 53 -1.45 1.13 -4.26
N LEU A 54 -1.66 1.04 -5.57
CA LEU A 54 -2.99 0.90 -6.17
C LEU A 54 -3.26 -0.59 -6.43
N VAL A 55 -4.31 -1.12 -5.82
CA VAL A 55 -4.70 -2.53 -5.93
C VAL A 55 -6.09 -2.63 -6.54
N ASN A 56 -6.26 -3.40 -7.60
CA ASN A 56 -7.56 -3.65 -8.21
C ASN A 56 -8.47 -4.40 -7.23
N ALA A 57 -9.60 -3.82 -6.87
CA ALA A 57 -10.52 -4.36 -5.86
C ALA A 57 -11.21 -5.66 -6.34
N ASN A 58 -11.23 -5.97 -7.64
CA ASN A 58 -11.90 -7.16 -8.14
C ASN A 58 -11.04 -8.41 -8.05
N ASN A 59 -9.74 -8.31 -8.40
CA ASN A 59 -8.82 -9.45 -8.53
C ASN A 59 -7.56 -9.34 -7.64
N GLY A 60 -7.34 -8.19 -7.00
CA GLY A 60 -6.17 -7.91 -6.16
C GLY A 60 -4.87 -7.68 -6.94
N GLU A 61 -4.94 -7.40 -8.23
CA GLU A 61 -3.78 -7.08 -9.06
C GLU A 61 -3.18 -5.72 -8.65
N ILE A 62 -1.85 -5.64 -8.59
CA ILE A 62 -1.16 -4.37 -8.35
C ILE A 62 -1.18 -3.56 -9.64
N MET A 63 -1.92 -2.46 -9.64
CA MET A 63 -2.08 -1.60 -10.81
C MET A 63 -0.93 -0.60 -10.94
N ASN A 64 -0.51 0.01 -9.82
CA ASN A 64 0.59 0.96 -9.81
C ASN A 64 1.14 1.15 -8.38
N LYS A 65 2.32 1.80 -8.29
CA LYS A 65 2.90 2.26 -7.03
C LYS A 65 3.49 3.66 -7.18
N TYR A 66 3.44 4.45 -6.13
CA TYR A 66 4.07 5.77 -6.05
C TYR A 66 4.91 5.86 -4.79
N ILE A 67 6.08 6.50 -4.91
CA ILE A 67 7.02 6.68 -3.80
C ILE A 67 7.32 8.18 -3.71
N TRP A 68 6.87 8.81 -2.64
CA TRP A 68 7.18 10.20 -2.32
C TRP A 68 8.34 10.22 -1.32
N ARG A 69 9.31 11.12 -1.46
CA ARG A 69 10.49 11.21 -0.57
C ARG A 69 10.38 12.37 0.39
#